data_AF-A0A1B6NQY1-F1
#
_entry.id   AF-A0A1B6NQY1-F1
#
_cell.length_a   1.000
_cell.length_b   1.000
_cell.length_c   1.000
_cell.angle_alpha   90.00
_cell.angle_beta   90.00
_cell.angle_gamma   90.00
#
_symmetry.space_group_name_H-M   'P 1'
#
loop_
_entity.id
_entity.type
_entity.pdbx_description
1 polymer ?
#
loop_
_entity_poly.entity_id
_entity_poly.type
_entity_poly.pdbx_seq_one_letter_code
_entity_poly.pdbx_strand_id
1 'polypeptide(L)'
;DSNQNALHPGQILTSMVKRVDNAVFDAFTAGTDLEPGVKVMDLAAGGVDVAIDDNNAELVTAEMQAAVDEAKAAIASGEVTVHDFMTDNACPAS
;
A
#
# COMPACT_ATOMS: atom_id res chain seq x y z
N ASP A 1 -5.98 7.42 3.16
CA ASP A 1 -4.66 7.98 3.51
C ASP A 1 -3.95 8.37 2.22
N SER A 2 -3.33 9.54 2.18
CA SER A 2 -2.79 10.15 0.96
C SER A 2 -1.28 10.31 1.02
N ASN A 3 -0.67 10.66 -0.11
CA ASN A 3 0.74 11.01 -0.16
C ASN A 3 0.98 12.32 0.62
N GLN A 4 1.87 12.26 1.61
CA GLN A 4 2.25 13.37 2.48
C GLN A 4 3.72 13.80 2.28
N ASN A 5 4.44 13.22 1.32
CA ASN A 5 5.88 13.47 1.09
C ASN A 5 6.20 14.98 0.94
N ALA A 6 5.30 15.75 0.33
CA ALA A 6 5.45 17.19 0.12
C ALA A 6 5.29 18.07 1.38
N LEU A 7 4.77 17.53 2.50
CA LEU A 7 4.55 18.35 3.71
C LEU A 7 5.86 18.77 4.36
N HIS A 8 6.85 17.88 4.38
CA HIS A 8 8.20 18.13 4.88
C HIS A 8 9.23 17.41 3.99
N PRO A 9 9.54 17.98 2.81
CA PRO A 9 10.47 17.36 1.86
C PRO A 9 11.83 17.06 2.51
N GLY A 10 12.36 15.87 2.22
CA GLY A 10 13.60 15.38 2.81
C GLY A 10 13.50 14.85 4.25
N GLN A 11 12.35 14.96 4.91
CA GLN A 11 12.12 14.40 6.26
C GLN A 11 11.04 13.32 6.26
N ILE A 12 9.99 13.48 5.46
CA ILE A 12 9.04 12.40 5.18
C ILE A 12 9.66 11.55 4.08
N LEU A 13 10.27 10.41 4.47
CA LEU A 13 10.97 9.54 3.53
C LEU A 13 10.03 8.92 2.51
N THR A 14 8.82 8.54 2.89
CA THR A 14 7.78 8.00 1.99
C THR A 14 6.42 8.02 2.70
N SER A 15 5.36 7.74 1.96
CA SER A 15 3.99 7.62 2.46
C SER A 15 3.39 6.30 2.00
N MET A 16 2.72 5.60 2.90
CA MET A 16 1.81 4.51 2.51
C MET A 16 0.48 5.11 2.10
N VAL A 17 0.12 4.98 0.82
CA VAL A 17 -1.17 5.44 0.30
C VAL A 17 -2.20 4.34 0.44
N LYS A 18 -3.42 4.74 0.82
CA LYS A 18 -4.59 3.86 0.85
C LYS A 18 -5.60 4.37 -0.18
N ARG A 19 -5.79 3.60 -1.24
CA ARG A 19 -6.60 3.93 -2.42
C ARG A 19 -8.10 3.76 -2.18
N VAL A 20 -8.59 4.44 -1.15
CA VAL A 20 -10.02 4.53 -0.83
C VAL A 20 -10.79 5.17 -1.98
N ASP A 21 -10.14 6.07 -2.74
CA ASP A 21 -10.64 6.64 -3.99
C ASP A 21 -11.04 5.56 -4.99
N ASN A 22 -10.16 4.58 -5.25
CA ASN A 22 -10.46 3.46 -6.16
C ASN A 22 -11.61 2.61 -5.61
N ALA A 23 -11.58 2.28 -4.31
CA ALA A 23 -12.62 1.46 -3.70
C ALA A 23 -14.01 2.12 -3.81
N VAL A 24 -14.10 3.43 -3.56
CA VAL A 24 -15.35 4.19 -3.70
C VAL A 24 -15.75 4.30 -5.16
N PHE A 25 -14.81 4.63 -6.06
CA PHE A 25 -15.09 4.73 -7.49
C PHE A 25 -15.64 3.42 -8.06
N ASP A 26 -15.02 2.29 -7.75
CA ASP A 26 -15.47 0.96 -8.17
C ASP A 26 -16.88 0.66 -7.65
N ALA A 27 -17.14 0.92 -6.36
CA ALA A 27 -18.43 0.62 -5.74
C ALA A 27 -19.57 1.45 -6.37
N PHE A 28 -19.33 2.73 -6.61
CA PHE A 28 -20.31 3.60 -7.26
C PHE A 28 -20.49 3.28 -8.75
N THR A 29 -19.42 2.83 -9.41
CA THR A 29 -19.48 2.39 -10.82
C THR A 29 -20.28 1.10 -10.97
N ALA A 30 -20.16 0.16 -10.02
CA ALA A 30 -20.94 -1.07 -10.01
C ALA A 30 -22.45 -0.81 -9.86
N GLY A 31 -22.84 0.24 -9.14
CA GLY A 31 -24.25 0.66 -9.04
C GLY A 31 -25.14 -0.45 -8.48
N THR A 32 -26.14 -0.88 -9.26
CA THR A 32 -27.05 -1.97 -8.86
C THR A 32 -26.39 -3.35 -8.86
N ASP A 33 -25.25 -3.48 -9.53
CA ASP A 33 -24.49 -4.73 -9.63
C ASP A 33 -23.43 -4.83 -8.51
N LEU A 34 -23.50 -3.94 -7.51
CA LEU A 34 -22.61 -4.00 -6.35
C LEU A 34 -22.89 -5.25 -5.51
N GLU A 35 -21.92 -6.16 -5.51
CA GLU A 35 -21.95 -7.35 -4.67
C GLU A 35 -21.71 -6.99 -3.18
N PRO A 36 -22.58 -7.42 -2.26
CA PRO A 36 -22.38 -7.21 -0.83
C PRO A 36 -21.29 -8.13 -0.28
N GLY A 37 -20.57 -7.65 0.73
CA GLY A 37 -19.55 -8.45 1.42
C GLY A 37 -18.25 -7.68 1.64
N VAL A 38 -17.17 -8.42 1.87
CA VAL A 38 -15.83 -7.87 2.08
C VAL A 38 -15.05 -7.92 0.76
N LYS A 39 -14.61 -6.76 0.28
CA LYS A 39 -13.64 -6.64 -0.82
C LYS A 39 -12.27 -6.31 -0.22
N VAL A 40 -11.31 -7.22 -0.41
CA VAL A 40 -9.92 -7.01 0.02
C VAL A 40 -9.22 -6.11 -1.00
N MET A 41 -8.62 -5.03 -0.51
CA MET A 41 -7.95 -3.99 -1.29
C MET A 41 -6.48 -3.89 -0.83
N ASP A 42 -5.71 -4.93 -1.12
CA ASP A 42 -4.30 -5.08 -0.77
C ASP A 42 -3.36 -4.55 -1.87
N LEU A 43 -2.07 -4.89 -1.81
CA LEU A 43 -1.08 -4.54 -2.83
C LEU A 43 -1.42 -5.17 -4.21
N ALA A 44 -1.90 -6.41 -4.24
CA ALA A 44 -2.26 -7.09 -5.48
C ALA A 44 -3.49 -6.45 -6.14
N ALA A 45 -4.45 -6.01 -5.33
CA ALA A 45 -5.63 -5.27 -5.77
C ALA A 45 -5.39 -3.76 -6.01
N GLY A 46 -4.17 -3.26 -5.78
CA GLY A 46 -3.84 -1.83 -5.91
C GLY A 46 -4.60 -0.93 -4.92
N GLY A 47 -5.04 -1.50 -3.79
CA GLY A 47 -5.73 -0.81 -2.72
C GLY A 47 -4.83 -0.08 -1.74
N VAL A 48 -3.56 -0.48 -1.68
CA VAL A 48 -2.49 0.22 -0.95
C VAL A 48 -1.24 0.30 -1.82
N ASP A 49 -0.40 1.31 -1.60
CA ASP A 49 0.90 1.41 -2.26
C ASP A 49 1.88 2.28 -1.47
N VAL A 50 3.14 2.30 -1.89
CA VAL A 50 4.20 3.20 -1.41
C VAL A 50 4.36 4.38 -2.37
N ALA A 51 4.52 5.59 -1.84
CA ALA A 51 4.72 6.80 -2.64
C ALA A 51 6.21 7.17 -2.74
N ILE A 52 6.75 7.09 -3.95
CA ILE A 52 8.10 7.57 -4.31
C ILE A 52 7.92 8.65 -5.39
N ASP A 53 8.40 9.86 -5.12
CA ASP A 53 8.22 11.04 -5.96
C ASP A 53 9.38 12.04 -5.78
N ASP A 54 9.33 13.16 -6.48
CA ASP A 54 10.41 14.15 -6.50
C ASP A 54 10.78 14.72 -5.10
N ASN A 55 9.90 14.62 -4.09
CA ASN A 55 10.17 15.13 -2.74
C ASN A 55 11.07 14.21 -1.92
N ASN A 56 11.20 12.94 -2.30
CA ASN A 56 11.99 11.93 -1.60
C ASN A 56 12.93 11.13 -2.52
N ALA A 57 12.82 11.26 -3.84
CA ALA A 57 13.59 10.49 -4.82
C ALA A 57 15.11 10.57 -4.59
N GLU A 58 15.65 11.74 -4.23
CA GLU A 58 17.09 11.90 -3.96
C GLU A 58 17.56 11.15 -2.71
N LEU A 59 16.65 10.81 -1.78
CA LEU A 59 16.95 10.06 -0.56
C LEU A 59 16.79 8.55 -0.75
N VAL A 60 16.11 8.12 -1.81
CA VAL A 60 15.82 6.71 -2.10
C VAL A 60 16.85 6.21 -3.10
N THR A 61 17.77 5.37 -2.62
CA THR A 61 18.79 4.79 -3.49
C THR A 61 18.17 3.72 -4.42
N ALA A 62 18.87 3.39 -5.51
CA ALA A 62 18.45 2.32 -6.40
C ALA A 62 18.32 0.95 -5.69
N GLU A 63 19.17 0.69 -4.69
CA GLU A 63 19.09 -0.51 -3.86
C GLU A 63 17.84 -0.51 -2.99
N MET A 64 17.50 0.62 -2.36
CA MET A 64 16.28 0.76 -1.57
C MET A 64 15.04 0.57 -2.43
N GLN A 65 15.01 1.18 -3.62
CA GLN A 65 13.90 1.02 -4.57
C GLN A 65 13.74 -0.44 -5.00
N ALA A 66 14.84 -1.11 -5.35
CA ALA A 66 14.80 -2.52 -5.73
C ALA A 66 14.28 -3.42 -4.59
N ALA A 67 14.72 -3.19 -3.35
CA ALA A 67 14.24 -3.96 -2.20
C ALA A 67 12.74 -3.73 -1.93
N VAL A 68 12.25 -2.50 -2.11
CA VAL A 68 10.82 -2.19 -1.99
C VAL A 68 10.01 -2.86 -3.09
N ASP A 69 10.48 -2.83 -4.34
CA ASP A 69 9.80 -3.44 -5.48
C ASP A 69 9.76 -4.97 -5.36
N GLU A 70 10.87 -5.58 -4.92
CA GLU A 70 10.95 -7.01 -4.62
C GLU A 70 9.96 -7.41 -3.52
N ALA A 71 9.95 -6.68 -2.39
CA ALA A 71 9.02 -6.95 -1.30
C ALA A 71 7.57 -6.77 -1.73
N LYS A 72 7.25 -5.71 -2.49
CA LYS A 72 5.90 -5.49 -3.04
C LYS A 72 5.47 -6.63 -3.94
N ALA A 73 6.35 -7.09 -4.84
CA ALA A 73 6.06 -8.19 -5.74
C ALA A 73 5.85 -9.51 -4.99
N ALA A 74 6.70 -9.81 -4.00
CA ALA A 74 6.59 -11.01 -3.19
C ALA A 74 5.33 -11.02 -2.31
N ILE A 75 4.93 -9.86 -1.76
CA ILE A 75 3.67 -9.75 -1.01
C ILE A 75 2.46 -9.88 -1.96
N ALA A 76 2.49 -9.22 -3.11
CA ALA A 76 1.40 -9.28 -4.08
C ALA A 76 1.23 -10.68 -4.70
N SER A 77 2.31 -11.44 -4.86
CA SER A 77 2.27 -12.84 -5.34
C SER A 77 1.83 -13.83 -4.26
N GLY A 78 1.84 -13.41 -2.99
CA GLY A 78 1.61 -14.27 -1.83
C GLY A 78 2.83 -15.09 -1.39
N GLU A 79 4.00 -14.92 -2.03
CA GLU A 79 5.26 -15.53 -1.60
C GLU A 79 5.64 -15.06 -0.18
N VAL A 80 5.46 -13.77 0.09
CA VAL A 80 5.57 -13.20 1.43
C VAL A 80 4.17 -12.93 1.97
N THR A 81 3.81 -13.59 3.07
CA THR A 81 2.56 -13.33 3.77
C THR A 81 2.79 -12.37 4.92
N VAL A 82 2.14 -11.21 4.87
CA VAL A 82 2.15 -10.25 5.99
C VAL A 82 1.20 -10.77 7.07
N HIS A 83 1.72 -10.95 8.29
CA HIS A 83 0.91 -11.38 9.42
C HIS A 83 -0.10 -10.30 9.82
N ASP A 84 -1.38 -10.65 9.84
CA ASP A 84 -2.44 -9.80 10.35
C ASP A 84 -2.54 -9.95 11.87
N PHE A 85 -2.05 -8.93 12.58
CA PHE A 85 -2.09 -8.83 14.04
C PHE A 85 -3.50 -9.06 14.61
N MET A 86 -4.55 -8.72 13.87
CA MET A 86 -5.93 -8.85 14.35
C MET A 86 -6.39 -10.31 14.44
N THR A 87 -5.64 -11.26 13.88
CA THR A 87 -5.98 -12.68 13.89
C THR A 87 -5.66 -13.36 15.22
N ASP A 88 -4.57 -12.98 15.89
CA ASP A 88 -4.11 -13.60 17.14
C ASP A 88 -3.60 -12.60 18.20
N ASN A 89 -3.56 -11.31 17.89
CA ASN A 89 -2.98 -10.24 18.70
C ASN A 89 -1.50 -10.46 19.08
N ALA A 90 -0.74 -11.14 18.22
CA ALA A 90 0.69 -11.38 18.42
C ALA A 90 1.54 -10.72 17.33
N CYS A 91 2.81 -10.43 17.65
CA CYS A 91 3.79 -10.02 16.64
C CYS A 91 4.82 -11.15 16.50
N PRO A 92 4.99 -11.75 15.31
CA PRO A 92 5.93 -12.86 15.13
C PRO A 92 7.40 -12.52 15.40
N ALA A 93 7.74 -11.22 15.41
CA ALA A 93 9.08 -10.70 15.62
C ALA A 93 9.35 -10.18 17.05
N SER A 94 8.40 -10.33 18.00
CA SER A 94 8.55 -9.91 19.40
C SER A 94 9.22 -10.95 20.29
#